data_AF-E6LET9-F1
#
_entry.id   AF-E6LET9-F1
#
_cell.length_a   1.000
_cell.length_b   1.000
_cell.length_c   1.000
_cell.angle_alpha   90.00
_cell.angle_beta   90.00
_cell.angle_gamma   90.00
#
_symmetry.space_group_name_H-M   'P 1'
#
loop_
_entity.id
_entity.type
_entity.pdbx_description
1 polymer ?
#
loop_
_entity_poly.entity_id
_entity_poly.type
_entity_poly.pdbx_seq_one_letter_code
_entity_poly.pdbx_strand_id
1 'polypeptide(L)'
;MKILTRERRLPMQEVQFLLNDEQMKQLGNSVYTLLLNNVNQVRQDTAIDKRYLTNKETCQYLHIANNTLDKWVEQGLPKITIQGVVRFDRQAIDEWLHCYTR
;
A
#
# COMPACT_ATOMS: atom_id res chain seq x y z
N MET A 1 -59.42 -15.51 8.38
CA MET A 1 -58.55 -15.62 9.58
C MET A 1 -57.16 -15.10 9.19
N LYS A 2 -56.83 -13.84 9.50
CA LYS A 2 -55.52 -13.24 9.22
C LYS A 2 -54.84 -12.95 10.57
N ILE A 3 -53.71 -13.60 10.78
CA ILE A 3 -52.93 -13.53 12.01
C ILE A 3 -52.11 -12.23 11.91
N LEU A 4 -52.42 -11.26 12.77
CA LEU A 4 -51.65 -10.02 12.89
C LEU A 4 -50.49 -10.29 13.86
N THR A 5 -49.33 -10.66 13.32
CA THR A 5 -48.10 -10.81 14.11
C THR A 5 -47.60 -9.40 14.49
N ARG A 6 -47.79 -9.04 15.76
CA ARG A 6 -47.37 -7.76 16.34
C ARG A 6 -45.85 -7.81 16.59
N GLU A 7 -45.05 -7.30 15.66
CA GLU A 7 -43.60 -7.13 15.86
C GLU A 7 -43.35 -6.13 16.99
N ARG A 8 -42.89 -6.63 18.14
CA ARG A 8 -42.35 -5.79 19.23
C ARG A 8 -40.98 -5.26 18.79
N ARG A 9 -40.92 -4.03 18.28
CA ARG A 9 -39.66 -3.28 18.18
C ARG A 9 -39.27 -2.82 19.59
N LEU A 10 -38.17 -3.35 20.11
CA LEU A 10 -37.55 -2.82 21.33
C LEU A 10 -37.03 -1.41 21.02
N PRO A 11 -37.25 -0.41 21.91
CA PRO A 11 -36.71 0.93 21.69
C PRO A 11 -35.18 0.86 21.74
N MET A 12 -34.53 1.28 20.66
CA MET A 12 -33.09 1.45 20.59
C MET A 12 -32.73 2.62 21.52
N GLN A 13 -32.13 2.33 22.68
CA GLN A 13 -31.65 3.36 23.58
C GLN A 13 -30.48 4.08 22.92
N GLU A 14 -30.70 5.34 22.57
CA GLU A 14 -29.68 6.24 22.05
C GLU A 14 -28.80 6.69 23.22
N VAL A 15 -27.60 6.11 23.32
CA VAL A 15 -26.62 6.48 24.35
C VAL A 15 -25.86 7.71 23.84
N GLN A 16 -26.20 8.88 24.37
CA GLN A 16 -25.43 10.10 24.13
C GLN A 16 -24.24 10.15 25.09
N PHE A 17 -23.04 9.93 24.56
CA PHE A 17 -21.80 10.10 25.32
C PHE A 17 -21.43 11.58 25.39
N LEU A 18 -21.58 12.18 26.57
CA LEU A 18 -21.03 13.51 26.86
C LEU A 18 -19.52 13.35 27.12
N LEU A 19 -18.72 13.67 26.11
CA LEU A 19 -17.27 13.73 26.24
C LEU A 19 -16.88 15.03 26.94
N ASN A 20 -16.07 14.94 27.98
CA ASN A 20 -15.46 16.12 28.60
C ASN A 20 -14.30 16.65 27.73
N ASP A 21 -13.81 17.85 28.03
CA ASP A 21 -12.76 18.50 27.22
C ASP A 21 -11.46 17.68 27.14
N GLU A 22 -11.13 16.95 28.21
CA GLU A 22 -9.95 16.08 28.24
C GLU A 22 -10.12 14.89 27.30
N GLN A 23 -11.29 14.24 27.31
CA GLN A 23 -11.65 13.13 26.44
C GLN A 23 -11.70 13.57 24.97
N MET A 24 -12.22 14.76 24.70
CA MET A 24 -12.20 15.35 23.36
C MET A 24 -10.77 15.60 22.86
N LYS A 25 -9.90 16.10 23.74
CA LYS A 25 -8.49 16.32 23.43
C LYS A 25 -7.74 15.00 23.19
N GLN A 26 -7.99 13.98 24.01
CA GLN A 26 -7.42 12.64 23.85
C GLN A 26 -7.88 11.98 22.55
N LEU A 27 -9.16 12.13 22.19
CA LEU A 27 -9.69 11.64 20.93
C LEU A 27 -9.02 12.36 19.73
N GLY A 28 -8.91 13.68 19.80
CA GLY A 28 -8.21 14.48 18.77
C GLY A 28 -6.75 14.02 18.58
N ASN A 29 -6.03 13.81 19.68
CA ASN A 29 -4.65 13.29 19.63
C ASN A 29 -4.57 11.87 19.05
N SER A 30 -5.55 11.01 19.37
CA SER A 30 -5.61 9.64 18.88
C SER A 30 -5.86 9.59 17.37
N VAL A 31 -6.81 10.39 16.87
CA VAL A 31 -7.09 10.52 15.43
C VAL A 31 -5.88 11.11 14.71
N TYR A 32 -5.25 12.15 15.26
CA TYR A 32 -4.05 12.75 14.69
C TYR A 32 -2.90 11.74 14.59
N THR A 33 -2.66 10.98 15.65
CA THR A 33 -1.62 9.94 15.70
C THR A 33 -1.91 8.82 14.70
N LEU A 34 -3.16 8.38 14.59
CA LEU A 34 -3.58 7.39 13.59
C LEU A 34 -3.29 7.90 12.17
N LEU A 35 -3.68 9.13 11.85
CA LEU A 35 -3.43 9.71 10.51
C LEU A 35 -1.93 9.78 10.21
N LEU A 36 -1.12 10.28 11.14
CA LEU A 36 0.34 10.32 11.00
C LEU A 36 0.95 8.94 10.78
N ASN A 37 0.51 7.94 11.55
CA ASN A 37 1.00 6.58 11.43
C ASN A 37 0.64 5.97 10.08
N ASN A 38 -0.59 6.19 9.59
CA ASN A 38 -1.00 5.72 8.27
C ASN A 38 -0.20 6.40 7.15
N VAL A 39 -0.01 7.73 7.22
CA VAL A 39 0.82 8.46 6.24
C VAL A 39 2.26 7.94 6.26
N ASN A 40 2.84 7.73 7.44
CA ASN A 40 4.20 7.23 7.57
C ASN A 40 4.33 5.76 7.13
N GLN A 41 3.33 4.91 7.38
CA GLN A 41 3.31 3.54 6.89
C GLN A 41 3.22 3.49 5.37
N VAL A 42 2.36 4.31 4.76
CA VAL A 42 2.31 4.44 3.29
C VAL A 42 3.68 4.86 2.74
N ARG A 43 4.40 5.76 3.41
CA ARG A 43 5.77 6.19 3.04
C ARG A 43 6.89 5.17 3.34
N GLN A 44 6.63 4.13 4.14
CA GLN A 44 7.57 3.05 4.42
C GLN A 44 7.31 1.84 3.54
N ASP A 45 6.04 1.55 3.25
CA ASP A 45 5.59 0.50 2.33
C ASP A 45 5.83 0.90 0.87
N THR A 46 5.73 2.19 0.57
CA THR A 46 6.38 2.76 -0.62
C THR A 46 7.77 3.20 -0.22
N ALA A 47 8.80 2.46 -0.64
CA ALA A 47 10.14 3.02 -0.81
C ALA A 47 10.03 4.22 -1.75
N ILE A 48 9.68 5.40 -1.20
CA ILE A 48 9.52 6.63 -1.97
C ILE A 48 10.88 6.91 -2.60
N ASP A 49 10.92 6.61 -3.89
CA ASP A 49 11.82 7.13 -4.89
C ASP A 49 13.26 6.61 -4.93
N LYS A 50 13.48 5.31 -4.64
CA LYS A 50 14.70 4.67 -5.15
C LYS A 50 14.56 4.46 -6.65
N ARG A 51 15.07 5.42 -7.42
CA ARG A 51 15.14 5.34 -8.90
C ARG A 51 15.92 4.11 -9.36
N TYR A 52 17.02 3.78 -8.68
CA TYR A 52 17.88 2.65 -9.04
C TYR A 52 17.76 1.49 -8.05
N LEU A 53 17.33 0.34 -8.55
CA LEU A 53 17.09 -0.87 -7.78
C LEU A 53 18.25 -1.88 -7.95
N THR A 54 18.57 -2.60 -6.89
CA THR A 54 19.39 -3.82 -6.96
C THR A 54 18.58 -5.00 -7.52
N ASN A 55 19.22 -6.10 -7.93
CA ASN A 55 18.51 -7.33 -8.36
C ASN A 55 17.42 -7.77 -7.37
N LYS A 56 17.73 -7.78 -6.07
CA LYS A 56 16.78 -8.21 -5.04
C LYS A 56 15.58 -7.26 -4.95
N GLU A 57 15.84 -5.95 -4.98
CA GLU A 57 14.79 -4.92 -4.96
C GLU A 57 13.94 -4.96 -6.24
N THR A 58 14.54 -5.21 -7.41
CA THR A 58 13.80 -5.37 -8.68
C THR A 58 12.86 -6.57 -8.63
N CYS A 59 13.30 -7.72 -8.12
CA CYS A 59 12.45 -8.89 -7.92
C CYS A 59 11.27 -8.58 -6.99
N GLN A 60 11.51 -7.84 -5.90
CA GLN A 60 10.46 -7.41 -4.97
C GLN A 60 9.49 -6.43 -5.62
N TYR A 61 10.02 -5.47 -6.39
CA TYR A 61 9.24 -4.45 -7.10
C TYR A 61 8.29 -5.07 -8.12
N LEU A 62 8.77 -6.06 -8.88
CA LEU A 62 8.02 -6.73 -9.93
C LEU A 62 7.21 -7.92 -9.43
N HIS A 63 7.35 -8.30 -8.16
CA HIS A 63 6.78 -9.51 -7.57
C HIS A 63 7.13 -10.80 -8.34
N ILE A 64 8.39 -10.94 -8.76
CA ILE A 64 8.89 -12.11 -9.51
C ILE A 64 10.05 -12.81 -8.81
N ALA A 65 10.28 -14.08 -9.15
CA ALA A 65 11.47 -14.81 -8.74
C ALA A 65 12.70 -14.39 -9.56
N ASN A 66 13.89 -14.58 -8.99
CA ASN A 66 15.16 -14.17 -9.61
C ASN A 66 15.40 -14.81 -10.99
N ASN A 67 15.09 -16.09 -11.13
CA ASN A 67 15.16 -16.80 -12.41
C ASN A 67 14.25 -16.21 -13.51
N THR A 68 13.20 -15.47 -13.13
CA THR A 68 12.31 -14.78 -14.06
C THR A 68 12.90 -13.44 -14.45
N LEU A 69 13.50 -12.73 -13.49
CA LEU A 69 14.25 -11.51 -13.76
C LEU A 69 15.40 -11.77 -14.75
N ASP A 70 16.17 -12.84 -14.55
CA ASP A 70 17.25 -13.23 -15.46
C ASP A 70 16.73 -13.45 -16.89
N LYS A 71 15.61 -14.17 -17.05
CA LYS A 71 14.95 -14.36 -18.36
C LYS A 71 14.49 -13.03 -18.97
N TRP A 72 13.99 -12.09 -18.17
CA TRP A 72 13.56 -10.79 -18.68
C TRP A 72 14.76 -9.94 -19.10
N VAL A 73 15.88 -10.02 -18.39
CA VAL A 73 17.15 -9.39 -18.79
C VAL A 73 17.64 -9.97 -20.13
N GLU A 74 17.55 -11.29 -20.32
CA GLU A 74 17.83 -11.94 -21.61
C GLU A 74 16.87 -11.48 -22.72
N GLN A 75 15.62 -11.16 -22.38
CA GLN A 75 14.61 -10.63 -23.29
C GLN A 75 14.73 -9.11 -23.53
N GLY A 76 15.70 -8.44 -22.91
CA GLY A 76 15.99 -7.03 -23.15
C GLY A 76 15.49 -6.06 -22.06
N LEU A 77 15.17 -6.54 -20.86
CA LEU A 77 14.91 -5.66 -19.71
C LEU A 77 16.11 -4.73 -19.47
N PRO A 78 15.92 -3.40 -19.40
CA PRO A 78 17.02 -2.45 -19.24
C PRO A 78 17.80 -2.65 -17.94
N LYS A 79 19.13 -2.75 -18.05
CA LYS A 79 20.05 -2.81 -16.89
C LYS A 79 21.24 -1.87 -17.07
N ILE A 80 21.73 -1.36 -15.95
CA ILE A 80 22.92 -0.52 -15.86
C ILE A 80 24.00 -1.31 -15.13
N THR A 81 25.18 -1.45 -15.73
CA THR A 81 26.33 -2.10 -15.10
C THR A 81 27.47 -1.12 -14.95
N ILE A 82 27.90 -0.87 -13.71
CA ILE A 82 29.04 0.01 -13.40
C ILE A 82 30.02 -0.80 -12.58
N GLN A 83 31.23 -1.04 -13.11
CA GLN A 83 32.30 -1.79 -12.43
C GLN A 83 31.84 -3.15 -11.85
N GLY A 84 31.03 -3.89 -12.61
CA GLY A 84 30.51 -5.20 -12.19
C GLY A 84 29.29 -5.14 -11.27
N VAL A 85 28.86 -3.96 -10.83
CA VAL A 85 27.65 -3.79 -10.03
C VAL A 85 26.46 -3.45 -10.93
N VAL A 86 25.39 -4.24 -10.82
CA VAL A 86 24.17 -4.08 -11.64
C VAL A 86 23.14 -3.24 -10.89
N ARG A 87 22.46 -2.33 -11.60
CA ARG A 87 21.26 -1.60 -11.17
C ARG A 87 20.21 -1.59 -12.26
N PHE A 88 18.97 -1.36 -11.86
CA PHE A 88 17.83 -1.17 -12.76
C PHE A 88 17.19 0.18 -12.49
N ASP A 89 17.00 0.99 -13.54
CA ASP A 89 16.19 2.21 -13.43
C ASP A 89 14.72 1.79 -13.43
N ARG A 90 14.00 2.14 -12.36
CA ARG A 90 12.58 1.84 -12.21
C ARG A 90 11.75 2.37 -13.37
N GLN A 91 12.04 3.59 -13.84
CA GLN A 91 11.29 4.17 -14.95
C GLN A 91 11.49 3.37 -16.24
N ALA A 92 12.72 2.96 -16.52
CA ALA A 92 13.03 2.15 -17.71
C ALA A 92 12.39 0.76 -17.66
N ILE A 93 12.26 0.18 -16.46
CA ILE A 93 11.50 -1.07 -16.26
C ILE A 93 10.03 -0.87 -16.62
N ASP A 94 9.40 0.19 -16.09
CA ASP A 94 7.98 0.47 -16.31
C ASP A 94 7.69 0.74 -17.80
N GLU A 95 8.54 1.53 -18.47
CA GLU A 95 8.49 1.76 -19.91
C GLU A 95 8.61 0.46 -20.72
N TRP A 96 9.53 -0.42 -20.33
CA TRP A 96 9.70 -1.72 -20.99
C TRP A 96 8.44 -2.61 -20.81
N LEU A 97 7.83 -2.64 -19.63
CA LEU A 97 6.59 -3.38 -19.38
C LEU A 97 5.41 -2.86 -20.21
N HIS A 98 5.33 -1.54 -20.40
CA HIS A 98 4.30 -0.93 -21.25
C HIS A 98 4.38 -1.39 -22.70
N CYS A 99 5.55 -1.77 -23.21
CA CYS A 99 5.70 -2.32 -24.56
C CYS A 99 5.00 -3.68 -24.76
N TYR A 100 4.78 -4.45 -23.69
CA TYR A 100 4.12 -5.77 -23.74
C TYR A 100 2.63 -5.74 -23.41
N THR A 101 2.17 -4.66 -22.77
CA THR A 101 0.76 -4.48 -22.39
C THR A 101 0.02 -3.86 -23.57
N ARG A 102 -0.40 -4.70 -24.52
CA ARG A 102 -1.17 -4.30 -25.71
C ARG A 102 -2.58 -4.85 -25.66
#